data_AF-Q9ESP7-F1
#
_entry.id   AF-Q9ESP7-F1
#
_cell.length_a   1.000
_cell.length_b   1.000
_cell.length_c   1.000
_cell.angle_alpha   90.00
_cell.angle_beta   90.00
_cell.angle_gamma   90.00
#
_symmetry.space_group_name_H-M   'P 1'
#
loop_
_entity.id
_entity.type
_entity.pdbx_description
1 polymer ?
#
loop_
_entity_poly.entity_id
_entity_poly.type
_entity_poly.pdbx_seq_one_letter_code
_entity_poly.pdbx_strand_id
1 'polypeptide(L)'
;RRTKRFASLSRFVETLVVADDKMAAFHGAGLKHYLLTVMAAAAKAFKHPSIRNPVNLVVTRLVILGSGQEVPQVGPSAAQTLRSFCTWQKGLNPPNDSDPDHFDTAILFTRQDLCGVSTCDALGMAGVGTVCDPARSCAIVEDDGLQSAFTAAHELGHVFNMLHDNSKPCANLNGQGSSSRHVMAPVMAHVDPEEPWSPCSARFITDFLDNGYGHCLLDKPEAPLHLPVTFPGKDYDADRQCQLTFGPDSSHCPQLPPPCAALWCFGHLNGHAMCQTKHSPWADGTPCGPAQACMGGRCLHVDQLKDFNIPQAGGWGPWGPWGDCSRTCGGGVQFSSRDCTKPVPRNGGKYCEGRRTPFRSCNTKNCPHGSALTFREEQCAAYNHRTDLFKSFPGPMDWVPRYTGVAPRDQCKLTCQARALGYYYVLEPRVADGTPCSPDSSSVCVQGRCIHAGCDRIIGSKKKFDKCMVCGGNGSSCSKQSGSFKKFRYGYSDVVTIPAGRTHILVRQQGGSGLKSIYLALKLADGSYALNGEYTLMPSSTDVVLPGAVSLRYSGRTAASETLSGHGPLAQPLTLQVLVAGNPQNVRLRYSFFVPRPVPSTPRPPPQNWLQRRAEILEILRKRTWAGRK
;
A
#
# COMPACT_ATOMS: atom_id res chain seq x y z
N ARG A 1 -0.37 -18.42 -3.94
CA ARG A 1 -1.32 -17.79 -4.90
C ARG A 1 -0.79 -16.42 -5.31
N ARG A 2 -0.78 -16.03 -6.59
CA ARG A 2 -0.42 -14.65 -7.02
C ARG A 2 -1.52 -13.69 -6.53
N THR A 3 -1.31 -12.97 -5.43
CA THR A 3 -2.23 -11.89 -5.02
C THR A 3 -2.28 -10.83 -6.11
N LYS A 4 -3.47 -10.63 -6.69
CA LYS A 4 -3.69 -9.67 -7.77
C LYS A 4 -3.83 -8.27 -7.15
N ARG A 5 -2.73 -7.60 -6.80
CA ARG A 5 -2.75 -6.11 -6.69
C ARG A 5 -3.31 -5.54 -8.01
N PHE A 6 -3.92 -4.35 -8.00
CA PHE A 6 -4.67 -3.75 -9.13
C PHE A 6 -6.00 -4.41 -9.48
N ALA A 7 -6.28 -5.59 -8.94
CA ALA A 7 -7.62 -6.15 -9.06
C ALA A 7 -8.45 -5.62 -7.90
N SER A 8 -9.61 -5.08 -8.23
CA SER A 8 -10.70 -5.09 -7.29
C SER A 8 -10.98 -6.54 -6.92
N LEU A 9 -10.72 -6.91 -5.67
CA LEU A 9 -10.91 -8.24 -5.12
C LEU A 9 -11.85 -8.12 -3.94
N SER A 10 -12.90 -8.94 -3.93
CA SER A 10 -13.80 -9.02 -2.77
C SER A 10 -13.01 -9.20 -1.49
N ARG A 11 -13.28 -8.31 -0.52
CA ARG A 11 -12.75 -8.36 0.83
C ARG A 11 -13.87 -8.77 1.77
N PHE A 12 -13.66 -9.77 2.58
CA PHE A 12 -14.58 -10.17 3.65
C PHE A 12 -13.97 -9.68 4.97
N VAL A 13 -14.78 -9.05 5.81
CA VAL A 13 -14.32 -8.46 7.07
C VAL A 13 -14.99 -9.21 8.19
N GLU A 14 -14.36 -10.29 8.64
CA GLU A 14 -14.80 -11.14 9.71
C GLU A 14 -14.81 -10.36 11.02
N THR A 15 -16.00 -10.10 11.53
CA THR A 15 -16.21 -9.19 12.66
C THR A 15 -16.73 -9.95 13.87
N LEU A 16 -16.00 -9.88 14.97
CA LEU A 16 -16.50 -10.21 16.30
C LEU A 16 -17.32 -9.04 16.83
N VAL A 17 -18.61 -9.24 17.05
CA VAL A 17 -19.50 -8.25 17.68
C VAL A 17 -19.64 -8.59 19.16
N VAL A 18 -19.40 -7.62 20.02
CA VAL A 18 -19.46 -7.78 21.48
C VAL A 18 -20.41 -6.73 22.05
N ALA A 19 -21.21 -7.13 23.03
CA ALA A 19 -22.06 -6.21 23.78
C ALA A 19 -21.88 -6.44 25.28
N ASP A 20 -21.78 -5.35 26.04
CA ASP A 20 -21.63 -5.41 27.49
C ASP A 20 -22.95 -5.68 28.24
N ASP A 21 -22.87 -5.73 29.56
CA ASP A 21 -24.00 -5.94 30.46
C ASP A 21 -25.02 -4.80 30.40
N LYS A 22 -24.58 -3.56 30.16
CA LYS A 22 -25.47 -2.40 29.99
C LYS A 22 -26.31 -2.51 28.73
N MET A 23 -25.73 -2.98 27.62
CA MET A 23 -26.49 -3.32 26.42
C MET A 23 -27.53 -4.41 26.71
N ALA A 24 -27.13 -5.47 27.41
CA ALA A 24 -28.03 -6.58 27.77
C ALA A 24 -29.19 -6.12 28.65
N ALA A 25 -28.92 -5.25 29.64
CA ALA A 25 -29.92 -4.70 30.53
C ALA A 25 -30.96 -3.83 29.81
N PHE A 26 -30.54 -3.03 28.82
CA PHE A 26 -31.44 -2.13 28.10
C PHE A 26 -32.27 -2.84 27.02
N HIS A 27 -31.64 -3.67 26.20
CA HIS A 27 -32.30 -4.31 25.05
C HIS A 27 -32.98 -5.64 25.39
N GLY A 28 -32.58 -6.28 26.49
CA GLY A 28 -33.10 -7.58 26.92
C GLY A 28 -33.00 -8.65 25.84
N ALA A 29 -34.07 -9.42 25.66
CA ALA A 29 -34.13 -10.50 24.66
C ALA A 29 -33.98 -10.01 23.20
N GLY A 30 -34.22 -8.72 22.93
CA GLY A 30 -34.07 -8.12 21.60
C GLY A 30 -32.64 -7.79 21.19
N LEU A 31 -31.68 -7.86 22.12
CA LEU A 31 -30.30 -7.38 21.91
C LEU A 31 -29.63 -7.99 20.67
N LYS A 32 -29.73 -9.31 20.50
CA LYS A 32 -29.08 -9.99 19.37
C LYS A 32 -29.62 -9.50 18.03
N HIS A 33 -30.95 -9.38 17.90
CA HIS A 33 -31.57 -8.87 16.68
C HIS A 33 -31.15 -7.43 16.42
N TYR A 34 -31.20 -6.59 17.46
CA TYR A 34 -30.76 -5.20 17.40
C TYR A 34 -29.33 -5.02 16.89
N LEU A 35 -28.36 -5.74 17.47
CA LEU A 35 -26.96 -5.67 17.03
C LEU A 35 -26.79 -6.12 15.58
N LEU A 36 -27.48 -7.17 15.16
CA LEU A 36 -27.42 -7.62 13.76
C LEU A 36 -28.08 -6.59 12.81
N THR A 37 -29.13 -5.89 13.24
CA THR A 37 -29.72 -4.78 12.48
C THR A 37 -28.73 -3.62 12.31
N VAL A 38 -28.08 -3.21 13.40
CA VAL A 38 -27.06 -2.15 13.39
C VAL A 38 -25.90 -2.54 12.46
N MET A 39 -25.40 -3.77 12.56
CA MET A 39 -24.34 -4.27 11.70
C MET A 39 -24.75 -4.45 10.23
N ALA A 40 -26.02 -4.78 9.96
CA ALA A 40 -26.55 -4.82 8.59
C ALA A 40 -26.55 -3.44 7.94
N ALA A 41 -26.94 -2.39 8.69
CA ALA A 41 -26.90 -1.02 8.23
C ALA A 41 -25.45 -0.53 8.01
N ALA A 42 -24.52 -0.86 8.91
CA ALA A 42 -23.09 -0.58 8.70
C ALA A 42 -22.54 -1.32 7.46
N ALA A 43 -22.91 -2.59 7.26
CA ALA A 43 -22.52 -3.38 6.10
C ALA A 43 -23.06 -2.78 4.79
N LYS A 44 -24.27 -2.21 4.80
CA LYS A 44 -24.85 -1.47 3.67
C LYS A 44 -23.98 -0.27 3.28
N ALA A 45 -23.44 0.47 4.24
CA ALA A 45 -22.50 1.56 3.96
C ALA A 45 -21.23 1.04 3.26
N PHE A 46 -20.60 -0.03 3.76
CA PHE A 46 -19.41 -0.63 3.12
C PHE A 46 -19.69 -1.27 1.75
N LYS A 47 -20.94 -1.58 1.44
CA LYS A 47 -21.39 -2.06 0.13
C LYS A 47 -21.61 -0.95 -0.89
N HIS A 48 -21.66 0.31 -0.46
CA HIS A 48 -21.98 1.43 -1.33
C HIS A 48 -20.86 1.71 -2.36
N PRO A 49 -21.18 1.96 -3.65
CA PRO A 49 -20.18 2.20 -4.71
C PRO A 49 -19.17 3.33 -4.42
N SER A 50 -19.56 4.33 -3.62
CA SER A 50 -18.69 5.47 -3.29
C SER A 50 -17.42 5.06 -2.55
N ILE A 51 -17.38 3.93 -1.85
CA ILE A 51 -16.16 3.41 -1.20
C ILE A 51 -15.10 2.91 -2.21
N ARG A 52 -15.51 2.68 -3.47
CA ARG A 52 -14.70 2.21 -4.60
C ARG A 52 -13.95 0.88 -4.40
N ASN A 53 -14.37 0.09 -3.43
CA ASN A 53 -13.80 -1.22 -3.11
C ASN A 53 -14.91 -2.22 -2.75
N PRO A 54 -14.79 -3.50 -3.15
CA PRO A 54 -15.75 -4.55 -2.82
C PRO A 54 -15.53 -5.03 -1.37
N VAL A 55 -16.02 -4.27 -0.39
CA VAL A 55 -15.92 -4.62 1.03
C VAL A 55 -17.21 -5.30 1.49
N ASN A 56 -17.08 -6.45 2.13
CA ASN A 56 -18.18 -7.25 2.66
C ASN A 56 -17.98 -7.36 4.17
N LEU A 57 -18.65 -6.48 4.94
CA LEU A 57 -18.69 -6.61 6.40
C LEU A 57 -19.55 -7.82 6.76
N VAL A 58 -18.99 -8.75 7.55
CA VAL A 58 -19.64 -10.01 7.93
C VAL A 58 -19.46 -10.24 9.42
N VAL A 59 -20.52 -10.64 10.10
CA VAL A 59 -20.45 -10.97 11.53
C VAL A 59 -20.22 -12.47 11.63
N THR A 60 -19.05 -12.88 12.11
CA THR A 60 -18.74 -14.31 12.32
C THR A 60 -19.18 -14.77 13.70
N ARG A 61 -19.03 -13.90 14.71
CA ARG A 61 -19.33 -14.21 16.11
C ARG A 61 -20.01 -13.03 16.79
N LEU A 62 -20.94 -13.34 17.70
CA LEU A 62 -21.61 -12.36 18.55
C LEU A 62 -21.55 -12.83 20.00
N VAL A 63 -20.96 -12.02 20.87
CA VAL A 63 -20.76 -12.32 22.29
C VAL A 63 -21.47 -11.26 23.12
N ILE A 64 -22.36 -11.70 24.02
CA ILE A 64 -22.96 -10.84 25.03
C ILE A 64 -22.26 -11.15 26.35
N LEU A 65 -21.61 -10.14 26.93
CA LEU A 65 -20.83 -10.30 28.15
C LEU A 65 -21.78 -10.53 29.34
N GLY A 66 -21.61 -11.65 30.02
CA GLY A 66 -22.40 -12.02 31.19
C GLY A 66 -21.66 -11.77 32.51
N SER A 67 -22.39 -11.79 33.62
CA SER A 67 -21.83 -11.73 34.97
C SER A 67 -20.97 -12.96 35.28
N GLY A 68 -19.74 -12.76 35.78
CA GLY A 68 -18.85 -13.83 36.27
C GLY A 68 -17.82 -14.36 35.26
N GLN A 69 -17.76 -13.81 34.05
CA GLN A 69 -16.69 -14.09 33.07
C GLN A 69 -15.57 -13.04 33.16
N GLU A 70 -14.38 -13.36 32.66
CA GLU A 70 -13.34 -12.35 32.43
C GLU A 70 -13.82 -11.43 31.30
N VAL A 71 -14.12 -10.17 31.64
CA VAL A 71 -14.69 -9.17 30.74
C VAL A 71 -13.74 -7.99 30.56
N PRO A 72 -13.75 -7.30 29.41
CA PRO A 72 -13.03 -6.05 29.25
C PRO A 72 -13.55 -5.00 30.23
N GLN A 73 -12.66 -4.15 30.74
CA GLN A 73 -13.02 -3.01 31.58
C GLN A 73 -13.69 -1.95 30.71
N VAL A 74 -14.99 -1.72 30.95
CA VAL A 74 -15.77 -0.68 30.29
C VAL A 74 -16.01 0.45 31.29
N GLY A 75 -15.55 1.66 30.95
CA GLY A 75 -15.71 2.84 31.77
C GLY A 75 -15.79 4.12 30.93
N PRO A 76 -15.86 5.29 31.58
CA PRO A 76 -16.07 6.56 30.88
C PRO A 76 -14.88 6.97 30.01
N SER A 77 -13.68 6.45 30.22
CA SER A 77 -12.55 6.77 29.35
C SER A 77 -12.58 5.90 28.09
N ALA A 78 -12.98 6.48 26.94
CA ALA A 78 -13.00 5.78 25.66
C ALA A 78 -11.64 5.12 25.33
N ALA A 79 -10.54 5.82 25.59
CA ALA A 79 -9.19 5.32 25.34
C ALA A 79 -8.81 4.10 26.21
N GLN A 80 -9.23 4.08 27.48
CA GLN A 80 -8.98 2.95 28.38
C GLN A 80 -9.87 1.76 28.03
N THR A 81 -11.16 2.01 27.76
CA THR A 81 -12.12 1.00 27.31
C THR A 81 -11.64 0.32 26.03
N LEU A 82 -11.22 1.09 25.02
CA LEU A 82 -10.66 0.55 23.78
C LEU A 82 -9.44 -0.33 24.06
N ARG A 83 -8.46 0.16 24.83
CA ARG A 83 -7.25 -0.62 25.16
C ARG A 83 -7.57 -1.92 25.88
N SER A 84 -8.49 -1.89 26.85
CA SER A 84 -8.92 -3.09 27.57
C SER A 84 -9.62 -4.07 26.61
N PHE A 85 -10.51 -3.58 25.76
CA PHE A 85 -11.23 -4.40 24.80
C PHE A 85 -10.30 -5.06 23.77
N CYS A 86 -9.37 -4.30 23.18
CA CYS A 86 -8.38 -4.81 22.21
C CYS A 86 -7.49 -5.90 22.82
N THR A 87 -7.14 -5.76 24.10
CA THR A 87 -6.35 -6.77 24.82
C THR A 87 -7.15 -8.04 25.06
N TRP A 88 -8.40 -7.89 25.49
CA TRP A 88 -9.31 -8.99 25.79
C TRP A 88 -9.71 -9.78 24.54
N GLN A 89 -10.13 -9.10 23.45
CA GLN A 89 -10.60 -9.77 22.23
C GLN A 89 -9.51 -10.66 21.62
N LYS A 90 -8.24 -10.26 21.75
CA LYS A 90 -7.09 -11.03 21.24
C LYS A 90 -7.05 -12.43 21.83
N GLY A 91 -7.46 -12.60 23.09
CA GLY A 91 -7.54 -13.90 23.75
C GLY A 91 -8.59 -14.84 23.15
N LEU A 92 -9.59 -14.29 22.43
CA LEU A 92 -10.64 -15.05 21.76
C LEU A 92 -10.33 -15.34 20.29
N ASN A 93 -9.24 -14.79 19.74
CA ASN A 93 -8.92 -14.86 18.32
C ASN A 93 -7.87 -15.95 18.01
N PRO A 94 -8.25 -17.04 17.33
CA PRO A 94 -7.29 -18.02 16.83
C PRO A 94 -6.18 -17.35 16.00
N PRO A 95 -4.90 -17.72 16.18
CA PRO A 95 -3.79 -17.06 15.47
C PRO A 95 -3.72 -17.42 13.97
N ASN A 96 -4.40 -18.48 13.54
CA ASN A 96 -4.46 -18.86 12.14
C ASN A 96 -5.67 -18.17 11.48
N ASP A 97 -5.39 -17.33 10.51
CA ASP A 97 -6.36 -16.60 9.67
C ASP A 97 -7.38 -17.52 8.97
N SER A 98 -6.98 -18.76 8.64
CA SER A 98 -7.89 -19.71 8.00
C SER A 98 -8.74 -20.54 8.97
N ASP A 99 -8.69 -20.23 10.26
CA ASP A 99 -9.51 -20.88 11.29
C ASP A 99 -10.96 -20.33 11.22
N PRO A 100 -12.01 -21.17 11.21
CA PRO A 100 -13.39 -20.70 11.13
C PRO A 100 -13.83 -19.77 12.26
N ASP A 101 -13.16 -19.82 13.42
CA ASP A 101 -13.43 -18.94 14.57
C ASP A 101 -12.55 -17.68 14.60
N HIS A 102 -11.65 -17.52 13.62
CA HIS A 102 -10.86 -16.31 13.40
C HIS A 102 -11.77 -15.12 13.09
N PHE A 103 -11.28 -13.93 13.44
CA PHE A 103 -11.91 -12.69 13.02
C PHE A 103 -10.86 -11.61 12.76
N ASP A 104 -11.10 -10.82 11.72
CA ASP A 104 -10.21 -9.75 11.26
C ASP A 104 -10.26 -8.51 12.15
N THR A 105 -11.41 -8.26 12.77
CA THR A 105 -11.68 -7.09 13.62
C THR A 105 -12.74 -7.39 14.67
N ALA A 106 -12.71 -6.65 15.78
CA ALA A 106 -13.71 -6.74 16.84
C ALA A 106 -14.37 -5.39 17.11
N ILE A 107 -15.66 -5.39 17.43
CA ILE A 107 -16.41 -4.19 17.79
C ILE A 107 -17.18 -4.42 19.09
N LEU A 108 -16.99 -3.54 20.07
CA LEU A 108 -17.73 -3.53 21.33
C LEU A 108 -18.80 -2.45 21.29
N PHE A 109 -20.05 -2.84 21.54
CA PHE A 109 -21.17 -1.94 21.78
C PHE A 109 -21.43 -1.82 23.28
N THR A 110 -21.64 -0.59 23.75
CA THR A 110 -21.91 -0.29 25.16
C THR A 110 -22.91 0.85 25.30
N ARG A 111 -23.76 0.84 26.33
CA ARG A 111 -24.56 2.00 26.75
C ARG A 111 -23.83 2.90 27.76
N GLN A 112 -22.55 2.65 28.04
CA GLN A 112 -21.69 3.53 28.83
C GLN A 112 -21.39 4.79 28.02
N ASP A 113 -21.63 5.96 28.62
CA ASP A 113 -21.18 7.26 28.10
C ASP A 113 -19.65 7.27 27.97
N LEU A 114 -19.16 7.39 26.73
CA LEU A 114 -17.75 7.34 26.37
C LEU A 114 -17.18 8.76 26.22
N CYS A 115 -16.31 9.13 27.16
CA CYS A 115 -15.62 10.42 27.18
C CYS A 115 -14.20 10.35 26.58
N GLY A 116 -13.87 11.39 25.81
CA GLY A 116 -12.51 11.72 25.41
C GLY A 116 -11.73 12.44 26.52
N VAL A 117 -10.60 13.05 26.16
CA VAL A 117 -9.74 13.78 27.13
C VAL A 117 -10.38 15.10 27.59
N SER A 118 -11.12 15.77 26.69
CA SER A 118 -11.66 17.11 26.91
C SER A 118 -13.18 17.22 26.79
N THR A 119 -13.84 16.28 26.10
CA THR A 119 -15.30 16.30 25.86
C THR A 119 -15.87 14.88 25.96
N CYS A 120 -17.17 14.78 26.24
CA CYS A 120 -17.93 13.53 26.25
C CYS A 120 -18.86 13.40 25.03
N ASP A 121 -18.46 13.99 23.90
CA ASP A 121 -19.23 13.88 22.64
C ASP A 121 -18.79 12.66 21.80
N ALA A 122 -17.94 11.78 22.35
CA ALA A 122 -17.29 10.72 21.60
C ALA A 122 -18.16 9.46 21.56
N LEU A 123 -18.94 9.30 20.49
CA LEU A 123 -19.77 8.11 20.28
C LEU A 123 -18.96 6.83 19.99
N GLY A 124 -17.66 6.93 19.74
CA GLY A 124 -16.83 5.77 19.39
C GLY A 124 -15.34 6.04 19.40
N MET A 125 -14.55 4.97 19.29
CA MET A 125 -13.10 5.06 19.11
C MET A 125 -12.54 3.77 18.48
N ALA A 126 -11.59 3.92 17.55
CA ALA A 126 -10.88 2.81 16.94
C ALA A 126 -9.40 3.11 16.66
N GLY A 127 -8.61 2.04 16.50
CA GLY A 127 -7.25 2.14 15.97
C GLY A 127 -7.24 2.48 14.49
N VAL A 128 -6.39 3.42 14.06
CA VAL A 128 -6.27 3.78 12.64
C VAL A 128 -5.39 2.78 11.89
N GLY A 129 -5.94 2.18 10.83
CA GLY A 129 -5.22 1.30 9.91
C GLY A 129 -4.74 0.00 10.53
N THR A 130 -5.52 -0.53 11.46
CA THR A 130 -5.16 -1.71 12.27
C THR A 130 -5.87 -2.99 11.82
N VAL A 131 -6.65 -2.98 10.73
CA VAL A 131 -7.26 -4.22 10.22
C VAL A 131 -6.19 -5.30 9.96
N CYS A 132 -6.50 -6.56 10.30
CA CYS A 132 -5.57 -7.70 10.34
C CYS A 132 -4.49 -7.65 11.44
N ASP A 133 -4.47 -6.64 12.33
CA ASP A 133 -3.60 -6.66 13.52
C ASP A 133 -4.33 -7.36 14.67
N PRO A 134 -3.91 -8.56 15.09
CA PRO A 134 -4.64 -9.34 16.10
C PRO A 134 -4.71 -8.66 17.47
N ALA A 135 -3.84 -7.69 17.75
CA ALA A 135 -3.82 -6.97 19.01
C ALA A 135 -4.48 -5.58 18.95
N ARG A 136 -4.74 -5.05 17.74
CA ARG A 136 -5.14 -3.64 17.55
C ARG A 136 -6.33 -3.45 16.60
N SER A 137 -6.81 -4.50 15.94
CA SER A 137 -7.99 -4.47 15.07
C SER A 137 -9.27 -4.52 15.91
N CYS A 138 -9.65 -3.36 16.44
CA CYS A 138 -10.71 -3.22 17.42
C CYS A 138 -11.33 -1.82 17.36
N ALA A 139 -12.63 -1.75 17.64
CA ALA A 139 -13.41 -0.53 17.77
C ALA A 139 -14.34 -0.63 18.97
N ILE A 140 -14.68 0.52 19.56
CA ILE A 140 -15.73 0.64 20.58
C ILE A 140 -16.77 1.65 20.08
N VAL A 141 -18.04 1.38 20.35
CA VAL A 141 -19.18 2.20 19.94
C VAL A 141 -20.13 2.35 21.13
N GLU A 142 -20.45 3.58 21.45
CA GLU A 142 -21.55 3.93 22.32
C GLU A 142 -22.87 3.72 21.56
N ASP A 143 -23.75 2.90 22.15
CA ASP A 143 -25.08 2.65 21.66
C ASP A 143 -26.01 3.80 22.02
N ASP A 144 -26.55 4.40 20.99
CA ASP A 144 -27.34 5.61 21.06
C ASP A 144 -28.61 5.53 20.21
N GLY A 145 -28.91 4.34 19.65
CA GLY A 145 -30.05 4.04 18.80
C GLY A 145 -29.61 3.42 17.46
N LEU A 146 -30.54 3.29 16.51
CA LEU A 146 -30.21 2.69 15.20
C LEU A 146 -29.11 3.45 14.44
N GLN A 147 -28.92 4.74 14.73
CA GLN A 147 -27.84 5.54 14.14
C GLN A 147 -26.44 5.14 14.60
N SER A 148 -26.30 4.32 15.66
CA SER A 148 -25.02 3.71 16.03
C SER A 148 -24.45 2.82 14.91
N ALA A 149 -25.25 2.46 13.90
CA ALA A 149 -24.77 1.84 12.67
C ALA A 149 -23.79 2.73 11.88
N PHE A 150 -24.02 4.05 11.87
CA PHE A 150 -23.10 5.00 11.25
C PHE A 150 -21.84 5.18 12.08
N THR A 151 -21.96 5.22 13.41
CA THR A 151 -20.80 5.22 14.31
C THR A 151 -19.96 3.95 14.10
N ALA A 152 -20.58 2.77 14.06
CA ALA A 152 -19.89 1.53 13.73
C ALA A 152 -19.20 1.58 12.37
N ALA A 153 -19.87 2.12 11.34
CA ALA A 153 -19.25 2.30 10.03
C ALA A 153 -18.07 3.29 10.06
N HIS A 154 -18.17 4.39 10.81
CA HIS A 154 -17.12 5.38 11.02
C HIS A 154 -15.89 4.76 11.69
N GLU A 155 -16.08 4.07 12.81
CA GLU A 155 -14.98 3.44 13.54
C GLU A 155 -14.31 2.33 12.73
N LEU A 156 -15.09 1.50 12.02
CA LEU A 156 -14.53 0.54 11.07
C LEU A 156 -13.81 1.23 9.91
N GLY A 157 -14.24 2.42 9.50
CA GLY A 157 -13.52 3.28 8.56
C GLY A 157 -12.11 3.63 9.05
N HIS A 158 -11.97 4.01 10.32
CA HIS A 158 -10.66 4.20 10.95
C HIS A 158 -9.82 2.92 10.95
N VAL A 159 -10.40 1.76 11.28
CA VAL A 159 -9.73 0.45 11.19
C VAL A 159 -9.19 0.19 9.76
N PHE A 160 -9.89 0.69 8.73
CA PHE A 160 -9.47 0.71 7.32
C PHE A 160 -8.52 1.84 6.91
N ASN A 161 -7.93 2.55 7.87
CA ASN A 161 -7.00 3.67 7.68
C ASN A 161 -7.64 4.93 7.06
N MET A 162 -8.97 5.04 7.10
CA MET A 162 -9.63 6.29 6.71
C MET A 162 -9.42 7.35 7.79
N LEU A 163 -9.16 8.58 7.35
CA LEU A 163 -9.03 9.74 8.23
C LEU A 163 -10.34 10.53 8.22
N HIS A 164 -10.51 11.44 9.18
CA HIS A 164 -11.60 12.40 9.13
C HIS A 164 -11.52 13.24 7.86
N ASP A 165 -12.68 13.57 7.30
CA ASP A 165 -12.80 14.28 6.02
C ASP A 165 -12.29 15.72 6.03
N ASN A 166 -12.20 16.33 7.21
CA ASN A 166 -11.63 17.66 7.40
C ASN A 166 -10.12 17.63 7.70
N SER A 167 -9.50 16.45 7.73
CA SER A 167 -8.06 16.33 8.00
C SER A 167 -7.24 16.96 6.87
N LYS A 168 -6.04 17.47 7.21
CA LYS A 168 -5.13 18.10 6.24
C LYS A 168 -4.86 17.24 4.99
N PRO A 169 -4.67 15.91 5.07
CA PRO A 169 -4.53 15.06 3.90
C PRO A 169 -5.79 14.99 3.01
N CYS A 170 -6.98 15.19 3.57
CA CYS A 170 -8.25 15.15 2.83
C CYS A 170 -8.61 16.46 2.13
N ALA A 171 -8.06 17.60 2.55
CA ALA A 171 -8.43 18.93 2.02
C ALA A 171 -8.35 19.03 0.49
N ASN A 172 -7.32 18.43 -0.13
CA ASN A 172 -7.16 18.43 -1.59
C ASN A 172 -7.99 17.34 -2.29
N LEU A 173 -8.33 16.25 -1.59
CA LEU A 173 -9.05 15.10 -2.16
C LEU A 173 -10.55 15.35 -2.23
N ASN A 174 -11.10 15.99 -1.19
CA ASN A 174 -12.52 16.29 -1.10
C ASN A 174 -12.90 17.65 -1.74
N GLY A 175 -11.91 18.49 -2.07
CA GLY A 175 -12.13 19.84 -2.60
C GLY A 175 -12.45 20.89 -1.52
N GLN A 176 -12.41 22.17 -1.91
CA GLN A 176 -12.76 23.27 -1.01
C GLN A 176 -14.26 23.22 -0.69
N GLY A 177 -14.62 23.16 0.59
CA GLY A 177 -16.01 23.18 1.04
C GLY A 177 -16.73 21.83 1.02
N SER A 178 -15.99 20.71 1.05
CA SER A 178 -16.59 19.38 1.21
C SER A 178 -17.55 19.36 2.39
N SER A 179 -18.82 19.09 2.08
CA SER A 179 -19.91 18.99 3.03
C SER A 179 -19.60 17.89 4.06
N SER A 180 -19.93 18.15 5.33
CA SER A 180 -19.81 17.20 6.44
C SER A 180 -20.85 16.07 6.38
N ARG A 181 -21.23 15.62 5.18
CA ARG A 181 -22.35 14.66 4.94
C ARG A 181 -21.85 13.28 4.52
N HIS A 182 -20.66 12.90 4.95
CA HIS A 182 -20.07 11.58 4.72
C HIS A 182 -19.82 10.89 6.07
N VAL A 183 -19.65 9.57 6.05
CA VAL A 183 -19.42 8.73 7.24
C VAL A 183 -18.22 9.20 8.06
N MET A 184 -17.12 9.62 7.42
CA MET A 184 -15.90 10.07 8.09
C MET A 184 -15.90 11.56 8.45
N ALA A 185 -17.08 12.20 8.48
CA ALA A 185 -17.20 13.53 9.07
C ALA A 185 -16.91 13.46 10.58
N PRO A 186 -16.16 14.41 11.15
CA PRO A 186 -15.77 14.39 12.58
C PRO A 186 -16.92 14.71 13.55
N VAL A 187 -18.04 15.21 13.04
CA VAL A 187 -19.26 15.48 13.81
C VAL A 187 -20.35 14.65 13.17
N MET A 188 -21.07 13.89 13.99
CA MET A 188 -22.18 13.07 13.54
C MET A 188 -23.30 13.97 13.00
N ALA A 189 -23.45 13.97 11.68
CA ALA A 189 -24.47 14.71 10.96
C ALA A 189 -25.18 13.76 9.98
N HIS A 190 -26.18 14.26 9.26
CA HIS A 190 -26.85 13.47 8.24
C HIS A 190 -25.86 13.07 7.13
N VAL A 191 -25.62 11.76 7.01
CA VAL A 191 -24.85 11.14 5.94
C VAL A 191 -25.70 11.08 4.67
N ASP A 192 -25.16 11.57 3.55
CA ASP A 192 -25.81 11.46 2.25
C ASP A 192 -25.93 9.98 1.84
N PRO A 193 -27.15 9.45 1.66
CA PRO A 193 -27.34 8.06 1.25
C PRO A 193 -26.82 7.77 -0.16
N GLU A 194 -26.65 8.78 -1.03
CA GLU A 194 -26.13 8.62 -2.39
C GLU A 194 -24.59 8.68 -2.45
N GLU A 195 -23.93 9.25 -1.43
CA GLU A 195 -22.47 9.31 -1.33
C GLU A 195 -21.99 9.22 0.14
N PRO A 196 -22.21 8.09 0.83
CA PRO A 196 -21.81 7.94 2.24
C PRO A 196 -20.31 8.01 2.47
N TRP A 197 -19.49 7.66 1.48
CA TRP A 197 -18.03 7.74 1.57
C TRP A 197 -17.48 8.82 0.67
N SER A 198 -16.69 9.72 1.24
CA SER A 198 -16.02 10.79 0.51
C SER A 198 -14.95 10.27 -0.47
N PRO A 199 -14.54 11.09 -1.45
CA PRO A 199 -13.36 10.81 -2.27
C PRO A 199 -12.09 10.53 -1.45
N CYS A 200 -11.90 11.22 -0.31
CA CYS A 200 -10.80 10.96 0.60
C CYS A 200 -10.88 9.57 1.21
N SER A 201 -12.02 9.22 1.81
CA SER A 201 -12.26 7.90 2.43
C SER A 201 -11.99 6.76 1.44
N ALA A 202 -12.57 6.86 0.24
CA ALA A 202 -12.38 5.91 -0.84
C ALA A 202 -10.92 5.78 -1.27
N ARG A 203 -10.16 6.90 -1.26
CA ARG A 203 -8.73 6.92 -1.59
C ARG A 203 -7.90 6.22 -0.53
N PHE A 204 -8.12 6.52 0.75
CA PHE A 204 -7.34 5.97 1.85
C PHE A 204 -7.50 4.45 1.97
N ILE A 205 -8.73 3.93 1.95
CA ILE A 205 -8.96 2.48 1.96
C ILE A 205 -8.37 1.80 0.71
N THR A 206 -8.48 2.44 -0.46
CA THR A 206 -7.90 1.93 -1.71
C THR A 206 -6.38 1.76 -1.58
N ASP A 207 -5.68 2.81 -1.15
CA ASP A 207 -4.23 2.79 -0.99
C ASP A 207 -3.81 1.78 0.10
N PHE A 208 -4.55 1.70 1.20
CA PHE A 208 -4.32 0.75 2.27
C PHE A 208 -4.41 -0.71 1.77
N LEU A 209 -5.48 -1.05 1.06
CA LEU A 209 -5.70 -2.39 0.50
C LEU A 209 -4.70 -2.72 -0.63
N ASP A 210 -4.35 -1.76 -1.48
CA ASP A 210 -3.40 -1.95 -2.59
C ASP A 210 -1.95 -2.10 -2.09
N ASN A 211 -1.61 -1.47 -0.96
CA ASN A 211 -0.32 -1.68 -0.29
C ASN A 211 -0.22 -3.06 0.39
N GLY A 212 -1.34 -3.80 0.46
CA GLY A 212 -1.39 -5.18 0.94
C GLY A 212 -1.61 -5.32 2.45
N TYR A 213 -2.12 -4.28 3.11
CA TYR A 213 -2.39 -4.34 4.55
C TYR A 213 -3.61 -5.22 4.88
N GLY A 214 -4.66 -5.22 4.05
CA GLY A 214 -5.86 -6.06 4.24
C GLY A 214 -5.74 -7.50 3.75
N HIS A 215 -4.65 -8.21 4.07
CA HIS A 215 -4.36 -9.54 3.55
C HIS A 215 -5.23 -10.66 4.15
N CYS A 216 -5.62 -10.52 5.42
CA CYS A 216 -6.54 -11.41 6.14
C CYS A 216 -7.88 -11.50 5.41
N LEU A 217 -8.41 -10.35 5.01
CA LEU A 217 -9.70 -10.14 4.32
C LEU A 217 -9.93 -10.87 2.97
N LEU A 218 -9.00 -11.70 2.50
CA LEU A 218 -9.03 -12.33 1.17
C LEU A 218 -9.65 -13.73 1.16
N ASP A 219 -9.84 -14.33 2.33
CA ASP A 219 -10.60 -15.55 2.50
C ASP A 219 -12.09 -15.22 2.70
N LYS A 220 -12.94 -16.23 2.72
CA LYS A 220 -14.39 -16.06 2.81
C LYS A 220 -14.84 -16.83 4.04
N PRO A 221 -15.63 -16.21 4.94
CA PRO A 221 -16.08 -16.88 6.16
C PRO A 221 -16.87 -18.13 5.82
N GLU A 222 -16.66 -19.19 6.61
CA GLU A 222 -17.32 -20.48 6.42
C GLU A 222 -18.80 -20.41 6.84
N ALA A 223 -19.09 -19.88 8.03
CA ALA A 223 -20.43 -19.85 8.62
C ALA A 223 -20.76 -18.49 9.28
N PRO A 224 -20.86 -17.39 8.51
CA PRO A 224 -21.21 -16.08 9.07
C PRO A 224 -22.66 -16.07 9.60
N LEU A 225 -22.90 -15.28 10.66
CA LEU A 225 -24.25 -14.98 11.14
C LEU A 225 -25.05 -14.24 10.06
N HIS A 226 -26.32 -14.61 9.90
CA HIS A 226 -27.22 -13.96 8.95
C HIS A 226 -27.62 -12.56 9.42
N LEU A 227 -27.21 -11.55 8.65
CA LEU A 227 -27.65 -10.17 8.82
C LEU A 227 -29.06 -9.98 8.23
N PRO A 228 -29.97 -9.24 8.91
CA PRO A 228 -31.28 -8.91 8.38
C PRO A 228 -31.19 -8.23 7.01
N VAL A 229 -32.01 -8.70 6.06
CA VAL A 229 -32.15 -8.11 4.72
C VAL A 229 -33.28 -7.07 4.69
N THR A 230 -34.21 -7.17 5.63
CA THR A 230 -35.30 -6.21 5.81
C THR A 230 -34.76 -4.85 6.26
N PHE A 231 -35.42 -3.77 5.83
CA PHE A 231 -35.04 -2.45 6.30
C PHE A 231 -35.39 -2.29 7.79
N PRO A 232 -34.51 -1.66 8.61
CA PRO A 232 -34.68 -1.60 10.06
C PRO A 232 -36.03 -1.01 10.50
N GLY A 233 -36.54 -0.01 9.79
CA GLY A 233 -37.81 0.65 10.11
C GLY A 233 -39.06 -0.24 10.02
N LYS A 234 -38.95 -1.46 9.46
CA LYS A 234 -40.01 -2.47 9.54
C LYS A 234 -40.13 -3.11 10.92
N ASP A 235 -39.00 -3.29 11.59
CA ASP A 235 -38.92 -3.92 12.92
C ASP A 235 -38.96 -2.86 14.04
N TYR A 236 -38.56 -1.63 13.71
CA TYR A 236 -38.46 -0.51 14.62
C TYR A 236 -39.22 0.70 14.05
N ASP A 237 -40.48 0.86 14.42
CA ASP A 237 -41.26 2.06 14.06
C ASP A 237 -40.69 3.34 14.70
N ALA A 238 -41.30 4.49 14.42
CA ALA A 238 -40.80 5.78 14.91
C ALA A 238 -40.79 5.87 16.44
N ASP A 239 -41.78 5.29 17.12
CA ASP A 239 -41.85 5.25 18.58
C ASP A 239 -40.72 4.38 19.15
N ARG A 240 -40.53 3.19 18.59
CA ARG A 240 -39.45 2.29 19.00
C ARG A 240 -38.08 2.90 18.75
N GLN A 241 -37.90 3.63 17.65
CA GLN A 241 -36.67 4.38 17.39
C GLN A 241 -36.43 5.46 18.46
N CYS A 242 -37.47 6.20 18.85
CA CYS A 242 -37.38 7.15 19.96
C CYS A 242 -37.01 6.48 21.29
N GLN A 243 -37.58 5.30 21.57
CA GLN A 243 -37.25 4.53 22.77
C GLN A 243 -35.78 4.10 22.80
N LEU A 244 -35.26 3.64 21.66
CA LEU A 244 -33.86 3.24 21.53
C LEU A 244 -32.91 4.43 21.71
N THR A 245 -33.27 5.61 21.20
CA THR A 245 -32.42 6.80 21.25
C THR A 245 -32.45 7.53 22.59
N PHE A 246 -33.64 7.72 23.17
CA PHE A 246 -33.85 8.59 24.35
C PHE A 246 -34.34 7.84 25.60
N GLY A 247 -34.61 6.54 25.50
CA GLY A 247 -35.08 5.71 26.61
C GLY A 247 -36.58 5.36 26.53
N PRO A 248 -37.04 4.43 27.37
CA PRO A 248 -38.33 3.75 27.23
C PRO A 248 -39.56 4.67 27.29
N ASP A 249 -39.46 5.83 27.95
CA ASP A 249 -40.55 6.80 28.09
C ASP A 249 -40.68 7.76 26.89
N SER A 250 -39.81 7.63 25.89
CA SER A 250 -39.80 8.47 24.69
C SER A 250 -40.67 7.88 23.57
N SER A 251 -41.37 8.74 22.84
CA SER A 251 -42.21 8.40 21.69
C SER A 251 -42.05 9.44 20.59
N HIS A 252 -42.50 9.14 19.37
CA HIS A 252 -42.37 10.02 18.22
C HIS A 252 -43.23 11.29 18.36
N CYS A 253 -42.66 12.44 17.95
CA CYS A 253 -43.32 13.75 17.93
C CYS A 253 -43.86 14.08 16.52
N PRO A 254 -45.16 13.81 16.22
CA PRO A 254 -45.70 13.87 14.86
C PRO A 254 -45.88 15.27 14.28
N GLN A 255 -45.81 16.31 15.11
CA GLN A 255 -46.17 17.68 14.70
C GLN A 255 -45.07 18.41 13.90
N LEU A 256 -43.91 17.77 13.67
CA LEU A 256 -42.74 18.40 13.05
C LEU A 256 -42.47 17.82 11.64
N PRO A 257 -42.97 18.45 10.56
CA PRO A 257 -42.70 18.04 9.19
C PRO A 257 -41.34 18.57 8.66
N PRO A 258 -40.76 17.94 7.61
CA PRO A 258 -41.24 16.77 6.90
C PRO A 258 -40.84 15.44 7.57
N PRO A 259 -41.64 14.35 7.41
CA PRO A 259 -41.30 13.03 7.94
C PRO A 259 -40.02 12.47 7.31
N CYS A 260 -39.42 11.48 7.96
CA CYS A 260 -38.20 10.77 7.56
C CYS A 260 -36.88 11.56 7.64
N ALA A 261 -36.89 12.88 7.48
CA ALA A 261 -35.65 13.68 7.40
C ALA A 261 -34.92 13.79 8.75
N ALA A 262 -35.67 13.94 9.84
CA ALA A 262 -35.15 13.98 11.21
C ALA A 262 -36.15 13.33 12.17
N LEU A 263 -35.66 12.44 13.04
CA LEU A 263 -36.47 11.83 14.09
C LEU A 263 -36.58 12.78 15.29
N TRP A 264 -37.79 13.28 15.52
CA TRP A 264 -38.13 14.07 16.70
C TRP A 264 -38.92 13.22 17.68
N CYS A 265 -38.51 13.29 18.94
CA CYS A 265 -39.05 12.44 19.99
C CYS A 265 -39.51 13.29 21.17
N PHE A 266 -40.60 12.89 21.81
CA PHE A 266 -41.04 13.46 23.07
C PHE A 266 -40.05 13.11 24.19
N GLY A 267 -39.72 14.12 24.98
CA GLY A 267 -39.03 14.02 26.25
C GLY A 267 -39.68 14.92 27.29
N HIS A 268 -39.23 14.81 28.53
CA HIS A 268 -39.71 15.64 29.64
C HIS A 268 -38.56 16.51 30.14
N LEU A 269 -38.74 17.83 30.14
CA LEU A 269 -37.82 18.77 30.79
C LEU A 269 -38.62 19.57 31.82
N ASN A 270 -38.23 19.47 33.09
CA ASN A 270 -38.92 20.13 34.21
C ASN A 270 -40.44 19.84 34.24
N GLY A 271 -40.85 18.63 33.87
CA GLY A 271 -42.27 18.21 33.82
C GLY A 271 -43.05 18.68 32.58
N HIS A 272 -42.48 19.51 31.72
CA HIS A 272 -43.08 19.90 30.45
C HIS A 272 -42.67 18.95 29.32
N ALA A 273 -43.64 18.52 28.51
CA ALA A 273 -43.38 17.76 27.29
C ALA A 273 -42.65 18.66 26.28
N MET A 274 -41.50 18.20 25.79
CA MET A 274 -40.73 18.86 24.74
C MET A 274 -40.39 17.88 23.62
N CYS A 275 -40.23 18.36 22.39
CA CYS A 275 -39.69 17.55 21.31
C CYS A 275 -38.17 17.78 21.20
N GLN A 276 -37.41 16.69 21.27
CA GLN A 276 -35.95 16.65 21.16
C GLN A 276 -35.53 15.79 19.97
N THR A 277 -34.31 16.00 19.46
CA THR A 277 -33.80 15.27 18.30
C THR A 277 -32.28 15.18 18.32
N LYS A 278 -31.74 14.10 17.75
CA LYS A 278 -30.32 13.98 17.35
C LYS A 278 -30.11 14.24 15.85
N HIS A 279 -31.11 14.80 15.17
CA HIS A 279 -31.12 15.11 13.73
C HIS A 279 -30.80 13.95 12.79
N SER A 280 -30.94 12.70 13.25
CA SER A 280 -30.79 11.51 12.41
C SER A 280 -32.07 11.25 11.62
N PRO A 281 -31.98 10.82 10.35
CA PRO A 281 -33.14 10.43 9.59
C PRO A 281 -33.80 9.19 10.21
N TRP A 282 -35.08 8.99 9.92
CA TRP A 282 -35.77 7.78 10.35
C TRP A 282 -35.17 6.58 9.61
N ALA A 283 -35.20 5.42 10.25
CA ALA A 283 -34.74 4.20 9.63
C ALA A 283 -35.47 3.91 8.30
N ASP A 284 -34.74 3.41 7.31
CA ASP A 284 -35.34 2.95 6.06
C ASP A 284 -36.46 1.92 6.37
N GLY A 285 -37.58 1.98 5.66
CA GLY A 285 -38.74 1.13 5.87
C GLY A 285 -39.73 1.60 6.94
N THR A 286 -39.42 2.66 7.71
CA THR A 286 -40.34 3.18 8.74
C THR A 286 -41.62 3.71 8.07
N PRO A 287 -42.83 3.31 8.50
CA PRO A 287 -44.07 3.86 7.97
C PRO A 287 -44.14 5.37 8.19
N CYS A 288 -44.42 6.13 7.12
CA CYS A 288 -44.53 7.60 7.18
C CYS A 288 -45.85 8.14 6.63
N GLY A 289 -46.75 7.26 6.21
CA GLY A 289 -48.06 7.59 5.68
C GLY A 289 -48.77 6.34 5.12
N PRO A 290 -50.02 6.47 4.66
CA PRO A 290 -50.75 5.37 4.03
C PRO A 290 -50.00 4.86 2.78
N ALA A 291 -49.63 3.58 2.76
CA ALA A 291 -48.82 2.99 1.68
C ALA A 291 -47.51 3.75 1.38
N GLN A 292 -46.91 4.37 2.40
CA GLN A 292 -45.64 5.08 2.29
C GLN A 292 -44.67 4.65 3.40
N ALA A 293 -43.37 4.60 3.08
CA ALA A 293 -42.32 4.36 4.06
C ALA A 293 -41.06 5.17 3.76
N CYS A 294 -40.23 5.37 4.79
CA CYS A 294 -38.99 6.12 4.70
C CYS A 294 -37.93 5.39 3.89
N MET A 295 -37.17 6.13 3.07
CA MET A 295 -35.95 5.65 2.43
C MET A 295 -34.99 6.81 2.19
N GLY A 296 -33.78 6.75 2.75
CA GLY A 296 -32.77 7.80 2.60
C GLY A 296 -33.25 9.16 3.11
N GLY A 297 -34.01 9.18 4.21
CA GLY A 297 -34.56 10.40 4.79
C GLY A 297 -35.78 11.00 4.06
N ARG A 298 -36.38 10.29 3.09
CA ARG A 298 -37.58 10.74 2.35
C ARG A 298 -38.74 9.77 2.52
N CYS A 299 -39.96 10.29 2.62
CA CYS A 299 -41.18 9.49 2.61
C CYS A 299 -41.59 9.14 1.18
N LEU A 300 -41.50 7.86 0.80
CA LEU A 300 -41.75 7.39 -0.56
C LEU A 300 -42.95 6.44 -0.60
N HIS A 301 -43.68 6.42 -1.72
CA HIS A 301 -44.77 5.46 -1.93
C HIS A 301 -44.21 4.04 -2.09
N VAL A 302 -44.96 3.02 -1.64
CA VAL A 302 -44.55 1.61 -1.69
C VAL A 302 -44.13 1.16 -3.09
N ASP A 303 -44.72 1.71 -4.16
CA ASP A 303 -44.29 1.42 -5.54
C ASP A 303 -42.87 1.91 -5.85
N GLN A 304 -42.47 3.06 -5.32
CA GLN A 304 -41.11 3.58 -5.46
C GLN A 304 -40.11 2.77 -4.62
N LEU A 305 -40.56 2.18 -3.52
CA LEU A 305 -39.72 1.32 -2.65
C LEU A 305 -39.35 -0.01 -3.31
N LYS A 306 -40.12 -0.48 -4.31
CA LYS A 306 -39.82 -1.73 -5.04
C LYS A 306 -38.43 -1.70 -5.68
N ASP A 307 -38.02 -0.55 -6.21
CA ASP A 307 -36.72 -0.39 -6.87
C ASP A 307 -35.54 -0.64 -5.92
N PHE A 308 -35.68 -0.32 -4.63
CA PHE A 308 -34.64 -0.53 -3.62
C PHE A 308 -34.47 -2.01 -3.21
N ASN A 309 -35.41 -2.89 -3.57
CA ASN A 309 -35.34 -4.32 -3.31
C ASN A 309 -34.72 -5.12 -4.48
N ILE A 310 -34.32 -4.46 -5.58
CA ILE A 310 -33.74 -5.12 -6.75
C ILE A 310 -32.23 -4.87 -6.77
N PRO A 311 -31.39 -5.88 -6.43
CA PRO A 311 -29.94 -5.76 -6.51
C PRO A 311 -29.50 -5.56 -7.96
N GLN A 312 -28.57 -4.62 -8.18
CA GLN A 312 -27.91 -4.43 -9.46
C GLN A 312 -26.41 -4.61 -9.27
N ALA A 313 -25.84 -5.64 -9.90
CA ALA A 313 -24.40 -5.82 -9.92
C ALA A 313 -23.73 -4.73 -10.78
N GLY A 314 -22.58 -4.26 -10.33
CA GLY A 314 -21.81 -3.24 -11.01
C GLY A 314 -21.07 -3.80 -12.22
N GLY A 315 -20.85 -2.94 -13.22
CA GLY A 315 -20.01 -3.24 -14.38
C GLY A 315 -18.97 -2.17 -14.62
N TRP A 316 -17.81 -2.58 -15.14
CA TRP A 316 -16.69 -1.68 -15.37
C TRP A 316 -17.02 -0.65 -16.45
N GLY A 317 -16.81 0.62 -16.14
CA GLY A 317 -16.78 1.70 -17.11
C GLY A 317 -15.58 1.61 -18.06
N PRO A 318 -15.50 2.52 -19.04
CA PRO A 318 -14.36 2.62 -19.94
C PRO A 318 -13.09 2.99 -19.17
N TRP A 319 -11.93 2.68 -19.73
CA TRP A 319 -10.66 3.18 -19.24
C TRP A 319 -10.57 4.69 -19.40
N GLY A 320 -10.19 5.38 -18.34
CA GLY A 320 -9.82 6.78 -18.38
C GLY A 320 -8.50 7.01 -19.13
N PRO A 321 -8.12 8.27 -19.33
CA PRO A 321 -6.85 8.62 -19.97
C PRO A 321 -5.67 8.07 -19.17
N TRP A 322 -4.54 7.92 -19.86
CA TRP A 322 -3.28 7.65 -19.18
C TRP A 322 -2.81 8.89 -18.44
N GLY A 323 -2.46 8.72 -17.17
CA GLY A 323 -1.83 9.75 -16.36
C GLY A 323 -0.34 9.90 -16.66
N ASP A 324 0.32 10.69 -15.83
CA ASP A 324 1.73 11.01 -16.01
C ASP A 324 2.65 9.80 -15.89
N CYS A 325 3.79 9.90 -16.55
CA CYS A 325 4.84 8.91 -16.43
C CYS A 325 5.58 9.10 -15.09
N SER A 326 5.76 8.02 -14.34
CA SER A 326 6.47 8.02 -13.06
C SER A 326 7.94 8.47 -13.15
N ARG A 327 8.53 8.49 -14.35
CA ARG A 327 9.91 8.86 -14.61
C ARG A 327 10.03 9.63 -15.91
N THR A 328 10.97 10.57 -15.99
CA THR A 328 11.25 11.35 -17.21
C THR A 328 12.18 10.64 -18.19
N CYS A 329 12.98 9.69 -17.70
CA CYS A 329 13.88 8.84 -18.47
C CYS A 329 14.08 7.50 -17.76
N GLY A 330 14.78 6.56 -18.38
CA GLY A 330 15.18 5.34 -17.70
C GLY A 330 14.14 4.21 -17.72
N GLY A 331 12.97 4.45 -18.33
CA GLY A 331 11.81 3.56 -18.26
C GLY A 331 10.96 3.84 -17.02
N GLY A 332 9.87 4.59 -17.20
CA GLY A 332 8.83 4.82 -16.20
C GLY A 332 7.56 4.02 -16.48
N VAL A 333 6.57 4.25 -15.63
CA VAL A 333 5.24 3.64 -15.71
C VAL A 333 4.19 4.72 -15.67
N GLN A 334 3.21 4.62 -16.56
CA GLN A 334 2.01 5.45 -16.52
C GLN A 334 0.81 4.55 -16.25
N PHE A 335 -0.16 5.08 -15.52
CA PHE A 335 -1.36 4.38 -15.12
C PHE A 335 -2.59 4.96 -15.80
N SER A 336 -3.58 4.12 -16.05
CA SER A 336 -4.95 4.55 -16.32
C SER A 336 -5.84 3.89 -15.28
N SER A 337 -7.05 4.40 -15.08
CA SER A 337 -8.03 3.87 -14.13
C SER A 337 -9.40 3.75 -14.79
N ARG A 338 -10.27 2.94 -14.22
CA ARG A 338 -11.68 2.88 -14.58
C ARG A 338 -12.51 2.73 -13.32
N ASP A 339 -13.72 3.24 -13.37
CA ASP A 339 -14.68 3.16 -12.27
C ASP A 339 -15.76 2.11 -12.56
N CYS A 340 -16.42 1.62 -11.52
CA CYS A 340 -17.50 0.64 -11.60
C CYS A 340 -18.84 1.35 -11.85
N THR A 341 -19.07 1.81 -13.08
CA THR A 341 -20.18 2.72 -13.42
C THR A 341 -21.10 2.26 -14.55
N LYS A 342 -20.87 1.08 -15.16
CA LYS A 342 -21.65 0.57 -16.30
C LYS A 342 -22.17 -0.86 -16.08
N PRO A 343 -23.24 -1.05 -15.27
CA PRO A 343 -23.93 -0.03 -14.47
C PRO A 343 -23.23 0.21 -13.12
N VAL A 344 -23.67 1.23 -12.38
CA VAL A 344 -23.27 1.43 -10.97
C VAL A 344 -23.93 0.36 -10.10
N PRO A 345 -23.21 -0.29 -9.17
CA PRO A 345 -23.83 -1.25 -8.26
C PRO A 345 -24.77 -0.54 -7.29
N ARG A 346 -25.96 -1.11 -7.07
CA ARG A 346 -26.96 -0.59 -6.11
C ARG A 346 -27.67 -1.73 -5.39
N ASN A 347 -28.32 -1.39 -4.28
CA ASN A 347 -29.21 -2.29 -3.52
C ASN A 347 -28.55 -3.63 -3.13
N GLY A 348 -27.31 -3.57 -2.61
CA GLY A 348 -26.56 -4.77 -2.20
C GLY A 348 -25.95 -5.57 -3.36
N GLY A 349 -26.07 -5.10 -4.60
CA GLY A 349 -25.42 -5.69 -5.76
C GLY A 349 -23.89 -5.71 -5.63
N LYS A 350 -23.27 -6.70 -6.27
CA LYS A 350 -21.81 -6.89 -6.19
C LYS A 350 -21.08 -5.73 -6.86
N TYR A 351 -20.07 -5.19 -6.19
CA TYR A 351 -19.13 -4.25 -6.80
C TYR A 351 -18.25 -4.97 -7.84
N CYS A 352 -17.69 -4.22 -8.79
CA CYS A 352 -16.91 -4.79 -9.88
C CYS A 352 -15.63 -5.45 -9.38
N GLU A 353 -15.35 -6.68 -9.83
CA GLU A 353 -14.09 -7.39 -9.57
C GLU A 353 -13.17 -7.41 -10.79
N GLY A 354 -11.86 -7.58 -10.56
CA GLY A 354 -10.85 -7.64 -11.60
C GLY A 354 -10.07 -6.33 -11.78
N ARG A 355 -9.25 -6.23 -12.84
CA ARG A 355 -8.27 -5.14 -13.00
C ARG A 355 -8.97 -3.78 -13.03
N ARG A 356 -8.65 -2.86 -12.12
CA ARG A 356 -9.16 -1.48 -12.10
C ARG A 356 -8.15 -0.42 -12.55
N THR A 357 -6.87 -0.79 -12.56
CA THR A 357 -5.77 0.11 -12.94
C THR A 357 -4.80 -0.58 -13.89
N PRO A 358 -4.83 -0.26 -15.20
CA PRO A 358 -3.83 -0.69 -16.15
C PRO A 358 -2.59 0.18 -16.05
N PHE A 359 -1.49 -0.41 -16.49
CA PHE A 359 -0.19 0.23 -16.51
C PHE A 359 0.54 -0.14 -17.80
N ARG A 360 1.38 0.77 -18.28
CA ARG A 360 2.27 0.56 -19.42
C ARG A 360 3.59 1.31 -19.23
N SER A 361 4.61 0.90 -19.96
CA SER A 361 5.89 1.61 -20.01
C SER A 361 5.75 2.99 -20.65
N CYS A 362 6.58 3.93 -20.21
CA CYS A 362 6.78 5.25 -20.79
C CYS A 362 8.24 5.69 -20.62
N ASN A 363 8.67 6.69 -21.37
CA ASN A 363 10.00 7.30 -21.24
C ASN A 363 11.17 6.28 -21.17
N THR A 364 11.14 5.29 -22.06
CA THR A 364 12.07 4.14 -22.07
C THR A 364 13.50 4.48 -22.49
N LYS A 365 13.72 5.68 -23.02
CA LYS A 365 15.05 6.17 -23.43
C LYS A 365 16.04 6.19 -22.26
N ASN A 366 17.33 6.07 -22.57
CA ASN A 366 18.40 6.19 -21.58
C ASN A 366 18.39 7.56 -20.92
N CYS A 367 18.66 7.58 -19.60
CA CYS A 367 18.91 8.83 -18.91
C CYS A 367 20.26 9.40 -19.37
N PRO A 368 20.41 10.72 -19.44
CA PRO A 368 21.70 11.35 -19.69
C PRO A 368 22.76 10.88 -18.67
N HIS A 369 24.03 10.84 -19.07
CA HIS A 369 25.17 10.36 -18.26
C HIS A 369 25.51 11.23 -17.02
N GLY A 370 24.56 12.00 -16.47
CA GLY A 370 24.81 13.00 -15.42
C GLY A 370 24.35 12.64 -14.01
N SER A 371 23.44 11.68 -13.81
CA SER A 371 23.05 11.31 -12.43
C SER A 371 24.09 10.34 -11.86
N ALA A 372 24.76 10.75 -10.77
CA ALA A 372 25.67 9.89 -10.03
C ALA A 372 24.94 8.77 -9.28
N LEU A 373 23.65 8.96 -9.03
CA LEU A 373 22.80 8.04 -8.27
C LEU A 373 21.83 7.31 -9.20
N THR A 374 21.55 6.05 -8.87
CA THR A 374 20.43 5.30 -9.39
C THR A 374 19.12 5.85 -8.85
N PHE A 375 18.02 5.58 -9.55
CA PHE A 375 16.69 6.04 -9.12
C PHE A 375 16.28 5.53 -7.73
N ARG A 376 16.78 4.37 -7.29
CA ARG A 376 16.53 3.87 -5.92
C ARG A 376 17.45 4.54 -4.89
N GLU A 377 18.69 4.86 -5.26
CA GLU A 377 19.60 5.64 -4.40
C GLU A 377 19.06 7.05 -4.17
N GLU A 378 18.51 7.70 -5.20
CA GLU A 378 17.83 9.01 -5.07
C GLU A 378 16.69 8.95 -4.03
N GLN A 379 15.93 7.85 -4.02
CA GLN A 379 14.85 7.64 -3.05
C GLN A 379 15.34 7.42 -1.61
N CYS A 380 16.43 6.66 -1.40
CA CYS A 380 17.02 6.53 -0.07
C CYS A 380 17.65 7.85 0.38
N ALA A 381 18.39 8.52 -0.50
CA ALA A 381 19.08 9.78 -0.20
C ALA A 381 18.13 10.93 0.17
N ALA A 382 16.88 10.91 -0.31
CA ALA A 382 15.84 11.85 0.10
C ALA A 382 15.58 11.86 1.63
N TYR A 383 15.95 10.78 2.33
CA TYR A 383 15.84 10.65 3.78
C TYR A 383 17.09 11.09 4.56
N ASN A 384 18.20 11.43 3.88
CA ASN A 384 19.44 11.83 4.54
C ASN A 384 19.27 13.12 5.38
N HIS A 385 18.31 13.97 5.03
CA HIS A 385 18.01 15.22 5.73
C HIS A 385 16.91 15.09 6.82
N ARG A 386 16.32 13.90 7.00
CA ARG A 386 15.19 13.67 7.94
C ARG A 386 15.68 13.35 9.35
N THR A 387 16.24 14.34 10.04
CA THR A 387 16.71 14.21 11.44
C THR A 387 15.57 13.95 12.43
N ASP A 388 14.33 14.28 12.06
CA ASP A 388 13.12 14.08 12.86
C ASP A 388 12.76 12.61 13.06
N LEU A 389 13.02 11.76 12.06
CA LEU A 389 12.71 10.32 12.08
C LEU A 389 13.76 9.51 12.87
N PHE A 390 14.97 10.04 12.97
CA PHE A 390 16.15 9.31 13.45
C PHE A 390 16.84 10.02 14.62
N LYS A 391 16.07 10.70 15.48
CA LYS A 391 16.58 11.47 16.63
C LYS A 391 17.53 10.68 17.55
N SER A 392 17.37 9.36 17.61
CA SER A 392 18.18 8.47 18.45
C SER A 392 19.52 8.06 17.84
N PHE A 393 19.84 8.47 16.61
CA PHE A 393 21.08 8.09 15.94
C PHE A 393 22.17 9.17 16.06
N PRO A 394 23.45 8.79 16.23
CA PRO A 394 24.56 9.72 16.35
C PRO A 394 24.93 10.29 14.97
N GLY A 395 24.24 11.36 14.58
CA GLY A 395 24.60 12.18 13.42
C GLY A 395 23.78 11.95 12.14
N PRO A 396 24.08 12.71 11.07
CA PRO A 396 23.38 12.63 9.80
C PRO A 396 23.57 11.26 9.15
N MET A 397 22.48 10.70 8.65
CA MET A 397 22.48 9.36 8.04
C MET A 397 22.74 9.46 6.54
N ASP A 398 23.62 8.59 6.03
CA ASP A 398 23.76 8.35 4.58
C ASP A 398 23.07 7.03 4.22
N TRP A 399 21.84 7.14 3.73
CA TRP A 399 20.99 6.00 3.39
C TRP A 399 21.27 5.50 1.98
N VAL A 400 21.58 4.20 1.88
CA VAL A 400 21.77 3.50 0.61
C VAL A 400 20.77 2.36 0.44
N PRO A 401 20.42 1.96 -0.79
CA PRO A 401 19.52 0.84 -1.00
C PRO A 401 20.08 -0.47 -0.48
N ARG A 402 19.24 -1.23 0.23
CA ARG A 402 19.53 -2.60 0.64
C ARG A 402 18.80 -3.58 -0.26
N TYR A 403 19.55 -4.48 -0.89
CA TYR A 403 18.99 -5.56 -1.72
C TYR A 403 19.21 -6.94 -1.10
N THR A 404 20.35 -7.16 -0.44
CA THR A 404 20.68 -8.43 0.20
C THR A 404 19.93 -8.61 1.53
N GLY A 405 19.45 -9.83 1.76
CA GLY A 405 18.58 -10.15 2.91
C GLY A 405 17.15 -9.63 2.79
N VAL A 406 16.79 -8.92 1.71
CA VAL A 406 15.41 -8.51 1.44
C VAL A 406 14.67 -9.67 0.78
N ALA A 407 13.56 -10.10 1.38
CA ALA A 407 12.77 -11.19 0.84
C ALA A 407 12.21 -10.84 -0.56
N PRO A 408 12.01 -11.83 -1.46
CA PRO A 408 11.48 -11.57 -2.80
C PRO A 408 10.18 -10.76 -2.85
N ARG A 409 9.30 -10.95 -1.85
CA ARG A 409 8.03 -10.21 -1.69
C ARG A 409 8.23 -8.72 -1.32
N ASP A 410 9.37 -8.38 -0.75
CA ASP A 410 9.71 -7.06 -0.22
C ASP A 410 10.68 -6.28 -1.12
N GLN A 411 11.12 -6.86 -2.26
CA GLN A 411 12.08 -6.26 -3.20
C GLN A 411 11.69 -4.87 -3.75
N CYS A 412 10.40 -4.56 -3.72
CA CYS A 412 9.87 -3.28 -4.18
C CYS A 412 9.41 -2.37 -3.05
N LYS A 413 9.73 -2.70 -1.78
CA LYS A 413 9.71 -1.75 -0.67
C LYS A 413 10.98 -0.90 -0.70
N LEU A 414 10.94 0.32 -0.17
CA LEU A 414 12.14 1.14 -0.05
C LEU A 414 12.90 0.72 1.21
N THR A 415 13.67 -0.36 1.10
CA THR A 415 14.55 -0.80 2.18
C THR A 415 15.90 -0.11 2.04
N CYS A 416 16.24 0.75 3.00
CA CYS A 416 17.48 1.50 3.00
C CYS A 416 18.33 1.11 4.21
N GLN A 417 19.65 1.17 4.05
CA GLN A 417 20.64 0.86 5.07
C GLN A 417 21.55 2.07 5.26
N ALA A 418 21.88 2.37 6.51
CA ALA A 418 22.85 3.39 6.86
C ALA A 418 24.24 2.91 6.45
N ARG A 419 24.95 3.67 5.61
CA ARG A 419 26.27 3.28 5.09
C ARG A 419 27.28 2.99 6.21
N ALA A 420 27.34 3.86 7.21
CA ALA A 420 28.34 3.76 8.29
C ALA A 420 27.96 2.73 9.37
N LEU A 421 26.69 2.71 9.80
CA LEU A 421 26.25 1.92 10.96
C LEU A 421 25.67 0.55 10.60
N GLY A 422 25.27 0.34 9.34
CA GLY A 422 24.68 -0.92 8.88
C GLY A 422 23.23 -1.18 9.30
N TYR A 423 22.63 -0.35 10.15
CA TYR A 423 21.20 -0.40 10.45
C TYR A 423 20.36 -0.23 9.19
N TYR A 424 19.25 -0.96 9.08
CA TYR A 424 18.35 -0.86 7.95
C TYR A 424 16.91 -0.63 8.39
N TYR A 425 16.16 0.08 7.54
CA TYR A 425 14.76 0.37 7.73
C TYR A 425 14.01 0.19 6.41
N VAL A 426 12.74 -0.18 6.52
CA VAL A 426 11.78 -0.03 5.43
C VAL A 426 11.21 1.39 5.54
N LEU A 427 11.74 2.32 4.74
CA LEU A 427 11.36 3.73 4.78
C LEU A 427 10.02 4.00 4.10
N GLU A 428 9.70 3.23 3.06
CA GLU A 428 8.43 3.31 2.34
C GLU A 428 7.87 1.91 2.04
N PRO A 429 6.53 1.73 2.04
CA PRO A 429 5.89 0.46 1.69
C PRO A 429 6.10 0.08 0.22
N ARG A 430 6.49 1.05 -0.62
CA ARG A 430 6.86 0.83 -2.03
C ARG A 430 7.83 1.88 -2.52
N VAL A 431 8.76 1.49 -3.39
CA VAL A 431 9.54 2.43 -4.20
C VAL A 431 8.66 3.07 -5.28
N ALA A 432 9.10 4.22 -5.81
CA ALA A 432 8.48 4.87 -6.96
C ALA A 432 8.39 3.91 -8.16
N ASP A 433 7.29 4.00 -8.91
CA ASP A 433 7.05 3.09 -10.02
C ASP A 433 8.07 3.28 -11.15
N GLY A 434 8.47 2.16 -11.77
CA GLY A 434 9.57 2.15 -12.75
C GLY A 434 10.96 2.02 -12.14
N THR A 435 11.09 2.00 -10.81
CA THR A 435 12.37 1.68 -10.14
C THR A 435 12.79 0.24 -10.43
N PRO A 436 14.03 -0.04 -10.85
CA PRO A 436 14.52 -1.41 -11.00
C PRO A 436 14.38 -2.22 -9.71
N CYS A 437 13.88 -3.46 -9.79
CA CYS A 437 13.67 -4.30 -8.61
C CYS A 437 14.98 -4.66 -7.90
N SER A 438 16.02 -4.88 -8.70
CA SER A 438 17.38 -5.19 -8.27
C SER A 438 18.37 -4.52 -9.24
N PRO A 439 19.64 -4.35 -8.84
CA PRO A 439 20.64 -3.68 -9.68
C PRO A 439 20.95 -4.41 -10.99
N ASP A 440 20.74 -5.73 -11.01
CA ASP A 440 21.07 -6.65 -12.09
C ASP A 440 19.88 -7.03 -12.98
N SER A 441 18.65 -6.66 -12.60
CA SER A 441 17.43 -7.04 -13.30
C SER A 441 16.88 -5.89 -14.13
N SER A 442 16.41 -6.19 -15.35
CA SER A 442 15.59 -5.26 -16.14
C SER A 442 14.16 -5.13 -15.63
N SER A 443 13.76 -5.95 -14.64
CA SER A 443 12.43 -5.89 -14.05
C SER A 443 12.26 -4.64 -13.21
N VAL A 444 11.06 -4.08 -13.20
CA VAL A 444 10.74 -2.81 -12.55
C VAL A 444 9.62 -2.96 -11.53
N CYS A 445 9.67 -2.16 -10.48
CA CYS A 445 8.64 -2.08 -9.47
C CYS A 445 7.43 -1.32 -10.00
N VAL A 446 6.26 -1.92 -9.84
CA VAL A 446 4.96 -1.31 -10.15
C VAL A 446 4.00 -1.59 -8.98
N GLN A 447 3.58 -0.54 -8.29
CA GLN A 447 2.88 -0.52 -7.02
C GLN A 447 3.40 -1.56 -6.01
N GLY A 448 4.71 -1.52 -5.78
CA GLY A 448 5.36 -2.41 -4.81
C GLY A 448 5.49 -3.87 -5.26
N ARG A 449 5.27 -4.20 -6.54
CA ARG A 449 5.55 -5.55 -7.09
C ARG A 449 6.61 -5.49 -8.17
N CYS A 450 7.47 -6.50 -8.18
CA CYS A 450 8.44 -6.65 -9.25
C CYS A 450 7.78 -7.23 -10.51
N ILE A 451 7.74 -6.44 -11.58
CA ILE A 451 7.15 -6.78 -12.87
C ILE A 451 8.25 -6.97 -13.91
N HIS A 452 8.15 -8.05 -14.67
CA HIS A 452 9.10 -8.33 -15.75
C HIS A 452 9.04 -7.25 -16.84
N ALA A 453 10.21 -6.70 -17.16
CA ALA A 453 10.43 -5.88 -18.33
C ALA A 453 11.69 -6.36 -19.05
N GLY A 454 11.71 -6.19 -20.37
CA GLY A 454 12.86 -6.53 -21.20
C GLY A 454 14.02 -5.54 -21.00
N CYS A 455 15.19 -5.85 -21.57
CA CYS A 455 16.34 -4.95 -21.57
C CYS A 455 16.07 -3.61 -22.31
N ASP A 456 15.02 -3.56 -23.12
CA ASP A 456 14.51 -2.38 -23.83
C ASP A 456 13.59 -1.52 -22.94
N ARG A 457 13.45 -1.91 -21.66
CA ARG A 457 12.65 -1.24 -20.62
C ARG A 457 11.15 -1.23 -20.92
N ILE A 458 10.71 -2.16 -21.76
CA ILE A 458 9.29 -2.38 -22.05
C ILE A 458 8.78 -3.52 -21.17
N ILE A 459 7.74 -3.23 -20.38
CA ILE A 459 7.06 -4.21 -19.53
C ILE A 459 6.48 -5.33 -20.40
N GLY A 460 6.77 -6.58 -20.02
CA GLY A 460 6.38 -7.77 -20.78
C GLY A 460 7.23 -8.08 -22.02
N SER A 461 8.20 -7.24 -22.38
CA SER A 461 9.13 -7.54 -23.47
C SER A 461 10.03 -8.71 -23.11
N LYS A 462 10.20 -9.64 -24.07
CA LYS A 462 11.06 -10.83 -23.92
C LYS A 462 12.53 -10.54 -24.25
N LYS A 463 12.88 -9.32 -24.65
CA LYS A 463 14.27 -8.96 -25.02
C LYS A 463 15.18 -9.05 -23.81
N LYS A 464 16.36 -9.63 -24.00
CA LYS A 464 17.40 -9.77 -22.98
C LYS A 464 18.72 -9.17 -23.49
N PHE A 465 19.56 -8.79 -22.55
CA PHE A 465 20.95 -8.46 -22.86
C PHE A 465 21.68 -9.73 -23.31
N ASP A 466 22.49 -9.61 -24.35
CA ASP A 466 23.48 -10.62 -24.68
C ASP A 466 24.72 -10.48 -23.77
N LYS A 467 25.74 -11.32 -24.00
CA LYS A 467 27.01 -11.28 -23.24
C LYS A 467 27.78 -9.96 -23.42
N CYS A 468 27.47 -9.20 -24.47
CA CYS A 468 28.04 -7.90 -24.80
C CYS A 468 27.23 -6.74 -24.21
N MET A 469 26.18 -7.03 -23.43
CA MET A 469 25.23 -6.05 -22.91
C MET A 469 24.51 -5.23 -24.00
N VAL A 470 24.35 -5.82 -25.19
CA VAL A 470 23.50 -5.27 -26.24
C VAL A 470 22.10 -5.84 -26.08
N CYS A 471 21.10 -4.96 -25.94
CA CYS A 471 19.73 -5.39 -25.78
C CYS A 471 19.17 -6.00 -27.07
N GLY A 472 18.74 -7.27 -27.01
CA GLY A 472 18.32 -8.02 -28.19
C GLY A 472 19.47 -8.36 -29.15
N GLY A 473 20.72 -8.23 -28.68
CA GLY A 473 21.90 -8.59 -29.46
C GLY A 473 22.10 -10.11 -29.56
N ASN A 474 23.01 -10.51 -30.43
CA ASN A 474 23.37 -11.91 -30.68
C ASN A 474 24.73 -12.31 -30.07
N GLY A 475 25.39 -11.41 -29.33
CA GLY A 475 26.68 -11.64 -28.69
C GLY A 475 27.89 -11.53 -29.62
N SER A 476 27.72 -11.04 -30.85
CA SER A 476 28.80 -10.98 -31.84
C SER A 476 29.70 -9.74 -31.71
N SER A 477 29.23 -8.67 -31.06
CA SER A 477 29.92 -7.37 -30.94
C SER A 477 31.06 -7.35 -29.91
N CYS A 478 31.26 -8.43 -29.17
CA CYS A 478 32.31 -8.57 -28.17
C CYS A 478 32.94 -9.96 -28.23
N SER A 479 34.11 -10.14 -27.61
CA SER A 479 34.78 -11.42 -27.45
C SER A 479 35.04 -11.73 -25.98
N LYS A 480 34.96 -13.02 -25.62
CA LYS A 480 35.24 -13.46 -24.25
C LYS A 480 36.75 -13.44 -24.01
N GLN A 481 37.18 -12.80 -22.93
CA GLN A 481 38.50 -12.96 -22.35
C GLN A 481 38.37 -13.73 -21.04
N SER A 482 39.29 -14.65 -20.80
CA SER A 482 39.30 -15.45 -19.57
C SER A 482 40.72 -15.83 -19.17
N GLY A 483 40.92 -16.03 -17.88
CA GLY A 483 42.19 -16.49 -17.34
C GLY A 483 42.00 -17.32 -16.08
N SER A 484 43.12 -17.82 -15.56
CA SER A 484 43.16 -18.53 -14.30
C SER A 484 44.38 -18.12 -13.49
N PHE A 485 44.22 -18.06 -12.18
CA PHE A 485 45.25 -17.66 -11.25
C PHE A 485 45.48 -18.73 -10.20
N LYS A 486 46.76 -19.05 -9.95
CA LYS A 486 47.24 -20.07 -9.02
C LYS A 486 48.42 -19.61 -8.15
N LYS A 487 48.94 -18.39 -8.38
CA LYS A 487 50.16 -17.88 -7.75
C LYS A 487 49.81 -17.06 -6.53
N PHE A 488 49.53 -17.72 -5.42
CA PHE A 488 49.10 -17.06 -4.19
C PHE A 488 50.32 -16.66 -3.34
N ARG A 489 50.42 -15.38 -2.96
CA ARG A 489 51.36 -14.88 -1.97
C ARG A 489 50.56 -14.36 -0.77
N TYR A 490 51.11 -14.53 0.43
CA TYR A 490 50.48 -14.03 1.65
C TYR A 490 50.16 -12.53 1.53
N GLY A 491 48.99 -12.13 2.03
CA GLY A 491 48.46 -10.77 1.85
C GLY A 491 47.71 -10.58 0.53
N TYR A 492 47.63 -9.34 0.06
CA TYR A 492 46.94 -8.99 -1.19
C TYR A 492 47.81 -9.26 -2.41
N SER A 493 47.26 -9.94 -3.40
CA SER A 493 47.89 -10.17 -4.70
C SER A 493 46.97 -9.74 -5.85
N ASP A 494 47.51 -8.98 -6.80
CA ASP A 494 46.80 -8.61 -8.03
C ASP A 494 46.61 -9.84 -8.93
N VAL A 495 45.36 -10.11 -9.30
CA VAL A 495 44.99 -11.21 -10.19
C VAL A 495 44.89 -10.71 -11.63
N VAL A 496 44.07 -9.68 -11.85
CA VAL A 496 43.87 -9.04 -13.16
C VAL A 496 43.22 -7.67 -12.97
N THR A 497 43.65 -6.69 -13.77
CA THR A 497 42.92 -5.42 -13.92
C THR A 497 41.95 -5.52 -15.08
N ILE A 498 40.65 -5.50 -14.79
CA ILE A 498 39.58 -5.52 -15.78
C ILE A 498 39.39 -4.07 -16.26
N PRO A 499 39.64 -3.73 -17.53
CA PRO A 499 39.54 -2.35 -17.97
C PRO A 499 38.08 -1.87 -18.02
N ALA A 500 37.88 -0.55 -18.18
CA ALA A 500 36.56 0.05 -18.40
C ALA A 500 35.87 -0.51 -19.67
N GLY A 501 34.55 -0.52 -19.71
CA GLY A 501 33.74 -0.99 -20.85
C GLY A 501 33.56 -2.51 -20.93
N ARG A 502 34.12 -3.29 -20.00
CA ARG A 502 34.02 -4.76 -20.01
C ARG A 502 32.70 -5.21 -19.39
N THR A 503 32.12 -6.27 -19.95
CA THR A 503 30.80 -6.79 -19.56
C THR A 503 30.84 -8.23 -19.09
N HIS A 504 29.78 -8.67 -18.41
CA HIS A 504 29.55 -10.05 -17.96
C HIS A 504 30.77 -10.62 -17.21
N ILE A 505 31.17 -9.91 -16.15
CA ILE A 505 32.27 -10.27 -15.28
C ILE A 505 31.84 -11.47 -14.45
N LEU A 506 32.68 -12.50 -14.42
CA LEU A 506 32.47 -13.70 -13.64
C LEU A 506 33.80 -14.16 -13.07
N VAL A 507 33.87 -14.30 -11.74
CA VAL A 507 34.99 -14.87 -11.01
C VAL A 507 34.46 -16.05 -10.20
N ARG A 508 35.14 -17.18 -10.26
CA ARG A 508 34.82 -18.38 -9.49
C ARG A 508 36.07 -18.97 -8.87
N GLN A 509 36.01 -19.25 -7.59
CA GLN A 509 36.95 -20.14 -6.93
C GLN A 509 36.63 -21.60 -7.28
N GLN A 510 37.67 -22.37 -7.58
CA GLN A 510 37.60 -23.81 -7.83
C GLN A 510 38.64 -24.55 -7.01
N GLY A 511 38.25 -25.67 -6.41
CA GLY A 511 39.14 -26.48 -5.58
C GLY A 511 39.41 -25.88 -4.20
N GLY A 512 40.14 -26.64 -3.40
CA GLY A 512 40.32 -26.41 -1.96
C GLY A 512 39.31 -27.23 -1.15
N SER A 513 39.72 -28.41 -0.68
CA SER A 513 39.03 -29.16 0.36
C SER A 513 39.71 -28.84 1.68
N GLY A 514 39.12 -27.98 2.53
CA GLY A 514 39.72 -27.59 3.80
C GLY A 514 39.50 -26.12 4.19
N LEU A 515 40.26 -25.68 5.19
CA LEU A 515 40.18 -24.33 5.75
C LEU A 515 40.40 -23.27 4.66
N LYS A 516 39.47 -22.32 4.55
CA LYS A 516 39.56 -21.24 3.56
C LYS A 516 40.82 -20.41 3.78
N SER A 517 41.65 -20.31 2.75
CA SER A 517 42.93 -19.61 2.77
C SER A 517 42.97 -18.38 1.86
N ILE A 518 41.95 -18.19 1.02
CA ILE A 518 41.85 -17.06 0.08
C ILE A 518 40.48 -16.41 0.10
N TYR A 519 40.45 -15.11 -0.15
CA TYR A 519 39.24 -14.28 -0.21
C TYR A 519 39.31 -13.32 -1.40
N LEU A 520 38.23 -13.14 -2.14
CA LEU A 520 38.18 -12.19 -3.26
C LEU A 520 38.16 -10.75 -2.75
N ALA A 521 38.91 -9.84 -3.38
CA ALA A 521 38.91 -8.42 -3.10
C ALA A 521 38.83 -7.59 -4.39
N LEU A 522 38.31 -6.38 -4.31
CA LEU A 522 38.17 -5.46 -5.44
C LEU A 522 38.74 -4.10 -5.08
N LYS A 523 39.73 -3.66 -5.86
CA LYS A 523 40.37 -2.35 -5.76
C LYS A 523 39.94 -1.45 -6.93
N LEU A 524 39.51 -0.25 -6.60
CA LEU A 524 39.11 0.80 -7.54
C LEU A 524 40.33 1.54 -8.09
N ALA A 525 40.11 2.34 -9.14
CA ALA A 525 41.16 3.08 -9.83
C ALA A 525 41.85 4.15 -8.96
N ASP A 526 41.15 4.68 -7.96
CA ASP A 526 41.66 5.64 -6.98
C ASP A 526 42.48 4.99 -5.85
N GLY A 527 42.59 3.66 -5.85
CA GLY A 527 43.29 2.89 -4.84
C GLY A 527 42.43 2.42 -3.67
N SER A 528 41.19 2.91 -3.54
CA SER A 528 40.25 2.48 -2.51
C SER A 528 39.69 1.07 -2.80
N TYR A 529 39.10 0.43 -1.79
CA TYR A 529 38.54 -0.91 -1.93
C TYR A 529 37.01 -0.88 -2.01
N ALA A 530 36.46 -1.50 -3.05
CA ALA A 530 35.03 -1.75 -3.18
C ALA A 530 34.60 -3.05 -2.48
N LEU A 531 35.51 -4.02 -2.32
CA LEU A 531 35.25 -5.29 -1.64
C LEU A 531 36.51 -5.78 -0.92
N ASN A 532 36.32 -6.22 0.32
CA ASN A 532 37.33 -6.89 1.15
C ASN A 532 38.70 -6.16 1.21
N GLY A 533 38.67 -4.84 1.43
CA GLY A 533 39.87 -4.02 1.71
C GLY A 533 40.23 -4.00 3.19
N GLU A 534 41.41 -3.45 3.53
CA GLU A 534 41.83 -3.22 4.92
C GLU A 534 41.74 -4.49 5.80
N TYR A 535 41.97 -5.68 5.24
CA TYR A 535 41.80 -6.99 5.90
C TYR A 535 40.39 -7.25 6.47
N THR A 536 39.40 -6.45 6.08
CA THR A 536 38.01 -6.59 6.49
C THR A 536 37.29 -7.49 5.52
N LEU A 537 36.75 -8.61 6.01
CA LEU A 537 36.08 -9.61 5.16
C LEU A 537 34.57 -9.50 5.27
N MET A 538 33.89 -9.41 4.12
CA MET A 538 32.45 -9.48 4.06
C MET A 538 31.98 -10.92 4.31
N PRO A 539 31.29 -11.20 5.43
CA PRO A 539 30.95 -12.56 5.82
C PRO A 539 29.90 -13.17 4.88
N SER A 540 28.87 -12.38 4.55
CA SER A 540 27.68 -12.84 3.84
C SER A 540 27.66 -12.35 2.40
N SER A 541 26.75 -12.90 1.60
CA SER A 541 26.54 -12.42 0.23
C SER A 541 26.12 -10.94 0.24
N THR A 542 26.76 -10.15 -0.63
CA THR A 542 26.50 -8.72 -0.76
C THR A 542 26.52 -8.31 -2.23
N ASP A 543 25.80 -7.23 -2.53
CA ASP A 543 25.90 -6.53 -3.81
C ASP A 543 26.93 -5.41 -3.67
N VAL A 544 28.00 -5.49 -4.45
CA VAL A 544 29.09 -4.50 -4.48
C VAL A 544 28.76 -3.45 -5.52
N VAL A 545 28.37 -2.26 -5.06
CA VAL A 545 28.05 -1.12 -5.93
C VAL A 545 29.35 -0.43 -6.34
N LEU A 546 29.55 -0.28 -7.64
CA LEU A 546 30.70 0.35 -8.27
C LEU A 546 30.29 1.66 -8.95
N PRO A 547 31.24 2.57 -9.20
CA PRO A 547 30.99 3.78 -9.98
C PRO A 547 30.34 3.51 -11.34
N GLY A 548 29.40 4.36 -11.71
CA GLY A 548 28.60 4.24 -12.94
C GLY A 548 27.40 3.29 -12.84
N ALA A 549 26.84 3.12 -11.63
CA ALA A 549 25.66 2.29 -11.38
C ALA A 549 25.82 0.81 -11.77
N VAL A 550 27.03 0.27 -11.67
CA VAL A 550 27.30 -1.15 -11.89
C VAL A 550 27.31 -1.87 -10.55
N SER A 551 26.63 -3.01 -10.47
CA SER A 551 26.66 -3.86 -9.29
C SER A 551 27.26 -5.23 -9.61
N LEU A 552 28.12 -5.73 -8.73
CA LEU A 552 28.64 -7.09 -8.76
C LEU A 552 28.15 -7.85 -7.51
N ARG A 553 27.55 -9.01 -7.70
CA ARG A 553 27.15 -9.89 -6.61
C ARG A 553 28.34 -10.71 -6.13
N TYR A 554 28.68 -10.58 -4.86
CA TYR A 554 29.66 -11.40 -4.15
C TYR A 554 28.96 -12.42 -3.26
N SER A 555 29.44 -13.66 -3.23
CA SER A 555 28.81 -14.74 -2.45
C SER A 555 29.10 -14.69 -0.95
N GLY A 556 30.10 -13.91 -0.51
CA GLY A 556 30.49 -13.85 0.91
C GLY A 556 31.53 -14.92 1.30
N ARG A 557 32.26 -14.62 2.38
CA ARG A 557 33.22 -15.54 3.01
C ARG A 557 32.59 -16.84 3.51
N THR A 558 31.32 -16.85 3.91
CA THR A 558 30.68 -18.06 4.45
C THR A 558 30.22 -19.05 3.37
N ALA A 559 30.16 -18.64 2.10
CA ALA A 559 29.79 -19.52 0.99
C ALA A 559 30.84 -20.64 0.80
N ALA A 560 30.45 -21.86 0.42
CA ALA A 560 31.38 -22.97 0.20
C ALA A 560 32.50 -22.64 -0.82
N SER A 561 32.18 -21.87 -1.86
CA SER A 561 33.14 -21.33 -2.82
C SER A 561 32.80 -19.88 -3.12
N GLU A 562 33.83 -19.03 -3.19
CA GLU A 562 33.62 -17.62 -3.50
C GLU A 562 33.38 -17.38 -4.99
N THR A 563 32.35 -16.59 -5.25
CA THR A 563 31.98 -16.16 -6.59
C THR A 563 31.73 -14.66 -6.59
N LEU A 564 32.10 -14.03 -7.70
CA LEU A 564 31.79 -12.65 -8.00
C LEU A 564 31.22 -12.59 -9.41
N SER A 565 30.05 -11.98 -9.59
CA SER A 565 29.43 -11.89 -10.91
C SER A 565 28.65 -10.60 -11.12
N GLY A 566 28.67 -10.05 -12.33
CA GLY A 566 27.82 -8.93 -12.69
C GLY A 566 27.92 -8.54 -14.17
N HIS A 567 27.01 -7.68 -14.60
CA HIS A 567 26.76 -7.42 -16.01
C HIS A 567 27.66 -6.34 -16.65
N GLY A 568 28.00 -5.28 -15.92
CA GLY A 568 28.69 -4.12 -16.49
C GLY A 568 27.80 -3.31 -17.45
N PRO A 569 28.37 -2.49 -18.34
CA PRO A 569 29.81 -2.28 -18.56
C PRO A 569 30.45 -1.48 -17.42
N LEU A 570 31.69 -1.82 -17.04
CA LEU A 570 32.42 -1.04 -16.03
C LEU A 570 32.66 0.40 -16.50
N ALA A 571 32.37 1.39 -15.65
CA ALA A 571 32.68 2.79 -15.96
C ALA A 571 34.18 3.10 -15.90
N GLN A 572 34.91 2.39 -15.05
CA GLN A 572 36.35 2.57 -14.83
C GLN A 572 37.05 1.22 -14.69
N PRO A 573 38.39 1.16 -14.79
CA PRO A 573 39.15 -0.05 -14.50
C PRO A 573 38.89 -0.55 -13.07
N LEU A 574 38.83 -1.88 -12.92
CA LEU A 574 38.60 -2.57 -11.66
C LEU A 574 39.65 -3.66 -11.48
N THR A 575 40.43 -3.60 -10.41
CA THR A 575 41.45 -4.61 -10.13
C THR A 575 40.88 -5.70 -9.24
N LEU A 576 40.83 -6.92 -9.77
CA LEU A 576 40.54 -8.12 -9.01
C LEU A 576 41.80 -8.52 -8.22
N GLN A 577 41.66 -8.56 -6.91
CA GLN A 577 42.68 -9.02 -5.99
C GLN A 577 42.22 -10.29 -5.27
N VAL A 578 43.20 -10.98 -4.70
CA VAL A 578 42.97 -12.06 -3.72
C VAL A 578 43.72 -11.73 -2.44
N LEU A 579 43.04 -11.82 -1.30
CA LEU A 579 43.66 -11.79 0.02
C LEU A 579 43.94 -13.23 0.46
N VAL A 580 45.21 -13.55 0.66
CA VAL A 580 45.66 -14.87 1.11
C VAL A 580 46.01 -14.79 2.60
N ALA A 581 45.23 -15.49 3.43
CA ALA A 581 45.38 -15.51 4.90
C ALA A 581 45.83 -16.88 5.43
N GLY A 582 46.00 -17.88 4.56
CA GLY A 582 46.47 -19.22 4.92
C GLY A 582 47.30 -19.83 3.80
N ASN A 583 47.48 -21.15 3.81
CA ASN A 583 48.22 -21.87 2.78
C ASN A 583 47.26 -22.50 1.75
N PRO A 584 47.03 -21.86 0.57
CA PRO A 584 46.11 -22.40 -0.43
C PRO A 584 46.69 -23.61 -1.14
N GLN A 585 46.13 -24.78 -0.84
CA GLN A 585 46.43 -26.03 -1.53
C GLN A 585 45.36 -26.36 -2.58
N ASN A 586 45.80 -26.64 -3.82
CA ASN A 586 44.92 -27.02 -4.93
C ASN A 586 43.78 -26.02 -5.25
N VAL A 587 43.95 -24.75 -4.88
CA VAL A 587 42.98 -23.69 -5.17
C VAL A 587 43.29 -23.06 -6.52
N ARG A 588 42.25 -22.72 -7.29
CA ARG A 588 42.37 -21.99 -8.55
C ARG A 588 41.27 -20.94 -8.65
N LEU A 589 41.65 -19.71 -8.94
CA LEU A 589 40.69 -18.68 -9.32
C LEU A 589 40.54 -18.68 -10.83
N ARG A 590 39.30 -18.68 -11.33
CA ARG A 590 39.01 -18.46 -12.75
C ARG A 590 38.23 -17.18 -12.90
N TYR A 591 38.59 -16.37 -13.88
CA TYR A 591 37.88 -15.15 -14.21
C TYR A 591 37.57 -15.10 -15.70
N SER A 592 36.46 -14.45 -16.05
CA SER A 592 36.12 -14.11 -17.42
C SER A 592 35.31 -12.83 -17.49
N PHE A 593 35.45 -12.12 -18.60
CA PHE A 593 34.69 -10.93 -18.96
C PHE A 593 34.67 -10.80 -20.49
N PHE A 594 33.83 -9.92 -21.02
CA PHE A 594 33.71 -9.70 -22.46
C PHE A 594 34.25 -8.32 -22.84
N VAL A 595 34.99 -8.28 -23.95
CA VAL A 595 35.66 -7.10 -24.47
C VAL A 595 34.98 -6.68 -25.78
N PRO A 596 34.52 -5.42 -25.92
CA PRO A 596 33.97 -4.94 -27.18
C PRO A 596 34.96 -5.14 -28.33
N ARG A 597 34.47 -5.64 -29.47
CA ARG A 597 35.29 -5.70 -30.69
C ARG A 597 35.53 -4.28 -31.21
N PRO A 598 36.69 -4.01 -31.82
CA PRO A 598 36.85 -2.80 -32.61
C PRO A 598 35.74 -2.77 -33.66
N VAL A 599 34.93 -1.70 -33.67
CA VAL A 599 34.01 -1.49 -34.79
C VAL A 599 34.88 -1.35 -36.04
N PRO A 600 34.69 -2.16 -37.10
CA PRO A 600 35.39 -1.92 -38.36
C PRO A 600 35.13 -0.47 -38.74
N SER A 601 36.18 0.33 -38.92
CA SER A 601 36.02 1.70 -39.40
C SER A 601 35.29 1.61 -40.73
N THR A 602 33.98 1.85 -40.75
CA THR A 602 33.32 2.25 -41.99
C THR A 602 34.10 3.47 -42.47
N PRO A 603 34.57 3.51 -43.73
CA PRO A 603 35.29 4.65 -44.25
C PRO A 603 34.46 5.87 -43.90
N ARG A 604 35.07 6.83 -43.21
CA ARG A 604 34.45 8.15 -43.04
C ARG A 604 34.08 8.56 -44.47
N PRO A 605 32.79 8.79 -44.81
CA PRO A 605 32.50 9.32 -46.13
C PRO A 605 33.36 10.58 -46.29
N PRO A 606 33.98 10.78 -47.47
CA PRO A 606 34.94 11.86 -47.65
C PRO A 606 34.29 13.18 -47.24
N PRO A 607 35.07 14.14 -46.72
CA PRO A 607 34.55 15.35 -46.09
C PRO A 607 34.04 16.34 -47.15
N GLN A 608 33.07 15.93 -47.97
CA GLN A 608 32.56 16.74 -49.07
C GLN A 608 31.27 17.47 -48.71
N ASN A 609 30.64 17.15 -47.57
CA ASN A 609 29.43 17.84 -47.13
C ASN A 609 29.62 18.82 -45.97
N TRP A 610 30.76 18.84 -45.26
CA TRP A 610 30.91 19.75 -44.12
C TRP A 610 31.18 21.20 -44.57
N LEU A 611 32.04 21.40 -45.59
CA LEU A 611 32.30 22.73 -46.17
C LEU A 611 31.06 23.27 -46.86
N GLN A 612 30.34 22.42 -47.60
CA GLN A 612 29.12 22.80 -48.29
C GLN A 612 28.00 23.15 -47.30
N ARG A 613 27.81 22.34 -46.25
CA ARG A 613 26.83 22.61 -45.20
C ARG A 613 27.22 23.77 -44.29
N ARG A 614 28.52 23.99 -44.07
CA ARG A 614 29.04 25.21 -43.42
C ARG A 614 28.80 26.44 -44.30
N ALA A 615 29.03 26.35 -45.61
CA ALA A 615 28.76 27.42 -46.55
C ALA A 615 27.25 27.73 -46.63
N GLU A 616 26.38 26.71 -46.66
CA GLU A 616 24.93 26.89 -46.58
C GLU A 616 24.50 27.56 -45.27
N ILE A 617 25.02 27.10 -44.12
CA ILE A 617 24.74 27.73 -42.82
C ILE A 617 25.24 29.18 -42.80
N LEU A 618 26.44 29.45 -43.31
CA LEU A 618 26.99 30.79 -43.39
C LEU A 618 26.18 31.69 -44.33
N GLU A 619 25.68 31.18 -45.47
CA GLU A 619 24.85 31.95 -46.39
C GLU A 619 23.43 32.19 -45.82
N ILE A 620 22.87 31.22 -45.08
CA ILE A 620 21.62 31.42 -44.30
C ILE A 620 21.82 32.53 -43.25
N LEU A 621 22.95 32.51 -42.55
CA LEU A 621 23.29 33.54 -41.56
C LEU A 621 23.56 34.90 -42.20
N ARG A 622 24.15 34.95 -43.40
CA ARG A 622 24.42 36.19 -44.16
C ARG A 622 23.16 36.82 -44.75
N LYS A 623 22.21 35.99 -45.22
CA LYS A 623 20.91 36.44 -45.75
C LYS A 623 19.92 36.85 -44.67
N ARG A 624 20.15 36.49 -43.41
CA ARG A 624 19.46 37.11 -42.28
C ARG A 624 19.93 38.56 -42.17
N THR A 625 19.25 39.46 -42.88
CA THR A 625 19.23 40.87 -42.54
C THR A 625 18.77 40.97 -41.09
N TRP A 626 19.69 41.39 -40.22
CA TRP A 626 19.43 41.63 -38.82
C TRP A 626 18.47 42.83 -38.69
N ALA A 627 17.17 42.56 -38.77
CA ALA A 627 16.14 43.49 -38.33
C ALA A 627 16.21 43.55 -36.80
N GLY A 628 17.05 44.45 -36.28
CA GLY A 628 17.19 44.61 -34.85
C GLY A 628 18.43 45.37 -34.42
N ARG A 629 18.59 46.61 -34.86
CA ARG A 629 19.29 47.63 -34.07
C ARG A 629 18.69 49.02 -34.32
N LYS A 630 17.93 49.42 -33.29
CA LYS A 630 17.50 50.78 -32.92
C LYS A 630 16.50 51.47 -33.83
#